data_AF-A0A1Q3CK76-F1
#
_entry.id   AF-A0A1Q3CK76-F1
#
_cell.length_a   1.000
_cell.length_b   1.000
_cell.length_c   1.000
_cell.angle_alpha   90.00
_cell.angle_beta   90.00
_cell.angle_gamma   90.00
#
_symmetry.space_group_name_H-M   'P 1'
#
loop_
_entity.id
_entity.type
_entity.pdbx_description
1 polymer ?
#
loop_
_entity_poly.entity_id
_entity_poly.type
_entity_poly.pdbx_seq_one_letter_code
_entity_poly.pdbx_strand_id
1 'polypeptide(L)'
;SDKALARTIMKKLSGIMFDNSKSVLQHIMEIRDIAAQLKSLEVEISESFIVHFILNTLPTKYGAFKVSYDTHKEKWSINELFLEKKSYKLVLSLYLLYLV
;
A
#
# COMPACT_ATOMS: atom_id res chain seq x y z
N SER A 1 3.92 26.57 -11.13
CA SER A 1 2.66 26.15 -11.78
C SER A 1 2.30 24.77 -11.27
N ASP A 2 1.04 24.55 -10.94
CA ASP A 2 0.52 23.30 -10.38
C ASP A 2 0.77 22.10 -11.31
N LYS A 3 0.79 22.32 -12.63
CA LYS A 3 1.17 21.31 -13.62
C LYS A 3 2.60 20.79 -13.43
N ALA A 4 3.54 21.64 -13.05
CA ALA A 4 4.92 21.24 -12.80
C ALA A 4 5.02 20.47 -11.46
N LEU A 5 4.31 20.95 -10.43
CA LEU A 5 4.24 20.29 -9.13
C LEU A 5 3.62 18.89 -9.23
N ALA A 6 2.49 18.76 -9.93
CA ALA A 6 1.83 17.48 -10.18
C ALA A 6 2.78 16.47 -10.87
N ARG A 7 3.55 16.91 -11.89
CA ARG A 7 4.58 16.06 -12.53
C ARG A 7 5.66 15.60 -11.56
N THR A 8 6.14 16.48 -10.69
CA THR A 8 7.13 16.12 -9.66
C THR A 8 6.57 15.10 -8.68
N ILE A 9 5.34 15.30 -8.20
CA ILE A 9 4.70 14.38 -7.25
C ILE A 9 4.38 13.03 -7.91
N MET A 10 3.91 13.03 -9.17
CA MET A 10 3.72 11.78 -9.94
C MET A 10 5.03 11.03 -10.13
N LYS A 11 6.14 11.73 -10.41
CA LYS A 11 7.47 11.11 -10.48
C LYS A 11 7.86 10.48 -9.14
N LYS A 12 7.63 11.18 -8.02
CA LYS A 12 7.83 10.63 -6.67
C LYS A 12 6.99 9.37 -6.45
N LEU A 13 5.69 9.40 -6.78
CA LEU A 13 4.81 8.24 -6.66
C LEU A 13 5.35 7.06 -7.48
N SER A 14 5.70 7.27 -8.76
CA SER A 14 6.16 6.19 -9.65
C SER A 14 7.48 5.53 -9.21
N GLY A 15 8.32 6.25 -8.48
CA GLY A 15 9.62 5.77 -8.02
C GLY A 15 9.63 5.22 -6.59
N ILE A 16 8.52 5.32 -5.86
CA ILE A 16 8.49 4.88 -4.46
C ILE A 16 8.50 3.35 -4.40
N MET A 17 9.44 2.80 -3.63
CA MET A 17 9.56 1.37 -3.35
C MET A 17 9.78 1.19 -1.85
N PHE A 18 9.34 0.06 -1.30
CA PHE A 18 9.59 -0.23 0.11
C PHE A 18 11.05 -0.69 0.27
N ASP A 19 11.84 0.10 0.99
CA ASP A 19 13.30 -0.06 1.14
C ASP A 19 13.71 -0.71 2.48
N ASN A 20 12.76 -1.14 3.30
CA ASN A 20 12.95 -1.68 4.66
C ASN A 20 13.52 -0.69 5.69
N SER A 21 13.69 0.59 5.35
CA SER A 21 14.17 1.61 6.31
C SER A 21 13.10 2.04 7.30
N LYS A 22 11.83 1.83 6.94
CA LYS A 22 10.62 2.23 7.67
C LYS A 22 9.62 1.08 7.77
N SER A 23 8.63 1.22 8.63
CA SER A 23 7.56 0.22 8.75
C SER A 23 6.65 0.21 7.52
N VAL A 24 5.99 -0.92 7.26
CA VAL A 24 4.98 -1.05 6.19
C VAL A 24 3.87 0.00 6.37
N LEU A 25 3.49 0.29 7.62
CA LEU A 25 2.50 1.31 7.93
C LEU A 25 2.94 2.71 7.48
N GLN A 26 4.19 3.10 7.82
CA GLN A 26 4.75 4.38 7.37
C GLN A 26 4.84 4.48 5.84
N HIS A 27 5.09 3.35 5.18
CA HIS A 27 5.09 3.28 3.72
C HIS A 27 3.70 3.49 3.10
N ILE A 28 2.67 2.84 3.64
CA ILE A 28 1.28 3.03 3.24
C ILE A 28 0.85 4.48 3.45
N MET A 29 1.18 5.07 4.60
CA MET A 29 0.88 6.47 4.90
C MET A 29 1.54 7.41 3.89
N GLU A 30 2.80 7.21 3.54
CA GLU A 30 3.47 8.06 2.55
C GLU A 30 2.77 7.99 1.17
N ILE A 31 2.39 6.80 0.71
CA ILE A 31 1.68 6.65 -0.58
C ILE A 31 0.30 7.34 -0.52
N ARG A 32 -0.43 7.18 0.59
CA ARG A 32 -1.73 7.85 0.79
C ARG A 32 -1.59 9.37 0.80
N ASP A 33 -0.57 9.90 1.47
CA ASP A 33 -0.34 11.33 1.59
C ASP A 33 0.09 11.92 0.23
N ILE A 34 0.85 11.17 -0.59
CA ILE A 34 1.16 11.53 -1.97
C ILE A 34 -0.11 11.58 -2.83
N ALA A 35 -0.99 10.58 -2.70
CA ALA A 35 -2.27 10.56 -3.42
C ALA A 35 -3.19 11.73 -3.02
N ALA A 36 -3.22 12.08 -1.74
CA ALA A 36 -3.96 13.24 -1.24
C ALA A 36 -3.41 14.56 -1.81
N GLN A 37 -2.08 14.70 -1.90
CA GLN A 37 -1.45 15.86 -2.56
C GLN A 37 -1.83 15.94 -4.04
N LEU A 38 -1.79 14.82 -4.77
CA LEU A 38 -2.22 14.79 -6.17
C LEU A 38 -3.69 15.17 -6.34
N LYS A 39 -4.57 14.69 -5.45
CA LYS A 39 -5.99 15.07 -5.44
C LYS A 39 -6.19 16.58 -5.26
N SER A 40 -5.39 17.23 -4.41
CA SER A 40 -5.44 18.70 -4.23
C SER A 40 -5.02 19.48 -5.48
N LEU A 41 -4.34 18.83 -6.43
CA LEU A 41 -3.93 19.37 -7.73
C LEU A 41 -4.82 18.86 -8.87
N GLU A 42 -6.04 18.42 -8.56
CA GLU A 42 -7.03 17.89 -9.51
C GLU A 42 -6.58 16.62 -10.26
N VAL A 43 -5.56 15.92 -9.75
CA VAL A 43 -5.14 14.61 -10.24
C VAL A 43 -5.74 13.54 -9.34
N GLU A 44 -6.90 13.02 -9.75
CA GLU A 44 -7.57 11.96 -9.02
C GLU A 44 -6.95 10.59 -9.31
N ILE A 45 -6.65 9.85 -8.23
CA ILE A 45 -6.20 8.46 -8.29
C ILE A 45 -7.24 7.61 -7.60
N SER A 46 -7.73 6.58 -8.31
CA SER A 46 -8.68 5.63 -7.73
C SER A 46 -8.08 4.90 -6.52
N GLU A 47 -8.89 4.64 -5.51
CA GLU A 47 -8.48 3.89 -4.33
C GLU A 47 -7.96 2.49 -4.70
N SER A 48 -8.61 1.83 -5.66
CA SER A 48 -8.17 0.53 -6.17
C SER A 48 -6.76 0.60 -6.74
N PHE A 49 -6.42 1.63 -7.51
CA PHE A 49 -5.05 1.80 -8.01
C PHE A 49 -4.06 1.91 -6.85
N ILE A 50 -4.35 2.71 -5.83
CA ILE A 50 -3.45 2.90 -4.67
C ILE A 50 -3.20 1.58 -3.94
N VAL A 51 -4.25 0.77 -3.74
CA VAL A 51 -4.15 -0.55 -3.08
C VAL A 51 -3.22 -1.48 -3.87
N HIS A 52 -3.45 -1.64 -5.18
CA HIS A 52 -2.57 -2.48 -6.01
C HIS A 52 -1.16 -1.92 -6.10
N PHE A 53 -1.02 -0.60 -6.14
CA PHE A 53 0.26 0.07 -6.16
C PHE A 53 1.06 -0.21 -4.88
N ILE A 54 0.46 -0.06 -3.70
CA ILE A 54 1.06 -0.44 -2.40
C ILE A 54 1.56 -1.87 -2.46
N LEU A 55 0.71 -2.83 -2.86
CA LEU A 55 1.08 -4.24 -2.95
C LEU A 55 2.27 -4.47 -3.90
N ASN A 56 2.33 -3.76 -5.03
CA ASN A 56 3.44 -3.85 -5.98
C ASN A 56 4.75 -3.26 -5.45
N THR A 57 4.70 -2.22 -4.61
CA THR A 57 5.91 -1.64 -4.00
C THR A 57 6.54 -2.49 -2.90
N LEU A 58 5.81 -3.47 -2.35
CA LEU A 58 6.32 -4.35 -1.30
C LEU A 58 7.28 -5.42 -1.87
N PRO A 59 8.44 -5.67 -1.24
CA PRO A 59 9.38 -6.69 -1.67
C PRO A 59 8.81 -8.11 -1.54
N THR A 60 9.46 -9.06 -2.22
CA THR A 60 9.04 -10.47 -2.32
C THR A 60 8.86 -11.18 -0.99
N LYS A 61 9.56 -10.75 0.08
CA LYS A 61 9.37 -11.28 1.44
C LYS A 61 7.94 -11.10 1.98
N TYR A 62 7.17 -10.16 1.43
CA TYR A 62 5.74 -9.99 1.73
C TYR A 62 4.83 -10.78 0.77
N GLY A 63 5.35 -11.80 0.08
CA GLY A 63 4.59 -12.58 -0.91
C GLY A 63 3.29 -13.19 -0.35
N ALA A 64 3.32 -13.70 0.88
CA ALA A 64 2.12 -14.25 1.54
C ALA A 64 1.01 -13.20 1.73
N PHE A 65 1.38 -11.94 1.97
CA PHE A 65 0.43 -10.84 2.08
C PHE A 65 -0.26 -10.56 0.73
N LYS A 66 0.49 -10.57 -0.37
CA LYS A 66 -0.06 -10.40 -1.72
C LYS A 66 -1.03 -11.53 -2.09
N VAL A 67 -0.63 -12.78 -1.85
CA VAL A 67 -1.49 -13.96 -2.08
C VAL A 67 -2.77 -13.90 -1.22
N SER A 68 -2.67 -13.44 0.03
CA SER A 68 -3.86 -13.26 0.89
C SER A 68 -4.83 -12.21 0.35
N TYR A 69 -4.33 -11.15 -0.29
CA TYR A 69 -5.17 -10.16 -0.94
C TYR A 69 -5.80 -10.73 -2.21
N ASP A 70 -5.01 -11.36 -3.09
CA ASP A 70 -5.47 -11.89 -4.38
C ASP A 70 -6.55 -12.97 -4.25
N THR A 71 -6.49 -13.75 -3.16
CA THR A 71 -7.46 -14.81 -2.86
C THR A 71 -8.70 -14.31 -2.10
N HIS A 72 -8.68 -13.07 -1.61
CA HIS A 72 -9.84 -12.47 -0.96
C HIS A 72 -10.87 -12.02 -2.01
N LYS A 73 -12.13 -12.43 -1.83
CA LYS A 73 -13.22 -12.07 -2.76
C LYS A 73 -13.61 -10.59 -2.70
N GLU A 74 -13.40 -9.96 -1.55
CA GLU A 74 -13.73 -8.55 -1.32
C GLU A 74 -12.53 -7.65 -1.59
N LYS A 75 -12.77 -6.52 -2.27
CA LYS A 75 -11.74 -5.50 -2.49
C LYS A 75 -11.43 -4.81 -1.16
N TRP A 76 -10.16 -4.73 -0.79
CA TRP A 76 -9.75 -4.01 0.40
C TRP A 76 -9.62 -2.51 0.11
N SER A 77 -10.08 -1.69 1.04
CA SER A 77 -9.81 -0.26 1.13
C SER A 77 -8.42 0.02 1.68
N ILE A 78 -7.92 1.24 1.49
CA ILE A 78 -6.65 1.68 2.10
C ILE A 78 -6.74 1.63 3.63
N ASN A 79 -7.93 1.89 4.19
CA ASN A 79 -8.16 1.83 5.62
C ASN A 79 -8.12 0.40 6.16
N GLU A 80 -8.55 -0.60 5.37
CA GLU A 80 -8.42 -2.01 5.73
C GLU A 80 -6.97 -2.51 5.62
N LEU A 81 -6.16 -1.94 4.71
CA LEU A 81 -4.71 -2.14 4.71
C LEU A 81 -4.04 -1.50 5.93
N PHE A 82 -4.53 -0.34 6.37
CA PHE A 82 -3.98 0.43 7.50
C PHE A 82 -4.32 -0.18 8.86
N LEU A 83 -5.58 -0.60 9.02
CA LEU A 83 -6.05 -1.29 10.21
C LEU A 83 -5.65 -2.75 10.10
N GLU A 84 -4.48 -3.07 10.66
CA GLU A 84 -4.06 -4.43 11.04
C GLU A 84 -5.04 -5.16 11.99
N LYS A 85 -6.33 -4.77 12.07
CA LYS A 85 -7.37 -5.52 12.79
C LYS A 85 -7.58 -6.93 12.21
N LYS A 86 -7.21 -7.18 10.95
CA LYS A 86 -7.07 -8.55 10.41
C LYS A 86 -5.65 -9.12 10.51
N SER A 87 -4.64 -8.32 10.87
CA SER A 87 -3.26 -8.77 11.02
C SER A 87 -3.07 -9.64 12.26
N TYR A 88 -3.82 -9.46 13.35
CA TYR A 88 -3.83 -10.48 14.40
C TYR A 88 -4.33 -11.84 13.90
N LYS A 89 -5.19 -11.91 12.89
CA LYS A 89 -5.60 -13.17 12.27
C LYS A 89 -4.59 -13.68 11.24
N LEU A 90 -3.98 -12.79 10.46
CA LEU A 90 -2.98 -13.12 9.44
C LEU A 90 -1.61 -13.47 10.04
N VAL A 91 -1.10 -12.68 10.98
CA VAL A 91 0.10 -12.97 11.79
C VAL A 91 -0.11 -14.24 12.62
N LEU A 92 -1.28 -14.45 13.22
CA LEU A 92 -1.59 -15.73 13.91
C LEU A 92 -1.69 -16.89 12.91
N SER A 93 -2.25 -16.70 11.71
CA SER A 93 -2.27 -17.75 10.68
C SER A 93 -0.87 -18.10 10.16
N LEU A 94 0.02 -17.12 10.02
CA LEU A 94 1.43 -17.32 9.65
C LEU A 94 2.24 -17.94 10.79
N TYR A 95 1.95 -17.57 12.04
CA TYR A 95 2.57 -18.15 13.24
C TYR A 95 2.15 -19.61 13.47
N LEU A 96 0.87 -19.94 13.22
CA LEU A 96 0.34 -21.31 13.31
C LEU A 96 0.86 -22.22 12.17
N LEU A 97 1.07 -21.67 10.97
CA LEU A 97 1.70 -22.40 9.84
C LEU A 97 3.18 -22.72 10.07
N TYR A 98 3.86 -22.06 11.03
CA TYR A 98 5.28 -22.26 11.33
C TYR A 98 5.52 -23.23 12.51
N LEU A 99 4.47 -23.62 13.24
CA LEU A 99 4.55 -24.48 14.45
C LEU A 99 4.02 -25.92 14.25
N VAL A 100 3.71 -26.32 13.01
CA VAL A 100 3.34 -27.70 12.64
C VAL A 100 4.41 -28.30 11.75
#